data_AF-A0A6C0JID9-F1
#
_entry.id   AF-A0A6C0JID9-F1
#
_cell.length_a   1.000
_cell.length_b   1.000
_cell.length_c   1.000
_cell.angle_alpha   90.00
_cell.angle_beta   90.00
_cell.angle_gamma   90.00
#
_symmetry.space_group_name_H-M   'P 1'
#
loop_
_entity.id
_entity.type
_entity.pdbx_description
1 polymer ?
#
loop_
_entity_poly.entity_id
_entity_poly.type
_entity_poly.pdbx_seq_one_letter_code
_entity_poly.pdbx_strand_id
1 'polypeptide(L)'
;MIEEVDEKESKYDYYGFSNQYKYDRTKDYPVFKPKMPTAKVFFISVASLIAIFWLVASCISGYYAWTEFPGDPTWVKFIRLYVAVLFSPIYLFYIFMKTTVFKET
;
A
#
# COMPACT_ATOMS: atom_id res chain seq x y z
N MET A 1 -12.71 57.11 -3.16
CA MET A 1 -11.72 57.51 -2.16
C MET A 1 -11.65 56.36 -1.18
N ILE A 2 -10.69 55.46 -1.36
CA ILE A 2 -10.53 54.24 -0.56
C ILE A 2 -9.66 54.68 0.63
N GLU A 3 -10.20 54.63 1.84
CA GLU A 3 -9.43 54.88 3.05
C GLU A 3 -8.37 53.78 3.19
N GLU A 4 -7.10 54.16 3.09
CA GLU A 4 -6.00 53.34 3.55
C GLU A 4 -6.10 53.22 5.07
N VAL A 5 -6.64 52.09 5.54
CA VAL A 5 -6.58 51.71 6.94
C VAL A 5 -5.14 51.28 7.22
N ASP A 6 -4.35 52.23 7.71
CA ASP A 6 -3.02 51.99 8.26
C ASP A 6 -3.17 51.08 9.49
N GLU A 7 -3.03 49.76 9.30
CA GLU A 7 -3.02 48.75 10.35
C GLU A 7 -1.79 48.97 11.25
N LYS A 8 -1.88 49.95 12.15
CA LYS A 8 -1.04 49.96 13.35
C LYS A 8 -1.39 48.71 14.14
N GLU A 9 -0.58 47.66 14.00
CA GLU A 9 -0.65 46.44 14.81
C GLU A 9 -0.82 46.85 16.28
N SER A 10 -2.02 46.62 16.82
CA SER A 10 -2.29 46.99 18.20
C SER A 10 -1.38 46.17 19.11
N LYS A 11 -0.73 46.83 20.07
CA LYS A 11 0.17 46.17 21.04
C LYS A 11 -0.55 45.09 21.86
N TYR A 12 -1.88 45.16 21.89
CA TYR A 12 -2.76 44.25 22.62
C TYR A 12 -3.80 43.63 21.69
N ASP A 13 -4.13 42.37 21.93
CA ASP A 13 -5.24 41.68 21.26
C ASP A 13 -6.61 42.17 21.76
N TYR A 14 -7.69 41.64 21.18
CA TYR A 14 -9.08 41.96 21.55
C TYR A 14 -9.39 41.73 23.04
N TYR A 15 -8.61 40.89 23.70
CA TYR A 15 -8.77 40.54 25.11
C TYR A 15 -7.83 41.32 26.03
N GLY A 16 -7.06 42.28 25.49
CA GLY A 16 -6.15 43.13 26.25
C GLY A 16 -4.81 42.47 26.60
N PHE A 17 -4.49 41.32 26.01
CA PHE A 17 -3.19 40.67 26.22
C PHE A 17 -2.14 41.25 25.29
N SER A 18 -0.93 41.46 25.80
CA SER A 18 0.16 41.98 24.98
C SER A 18 0.55 40.96 23.91
N ASN A 19 0.54 41.37 22.64
CA ASN A 19 0.96 40.54 21.50
C ASN A 19 2.44 40.12 21.55
N GLN A 20 3.19 40.60 22.54
CA GLN A 20 4.59 40.28 22.79
C GLN A 20 4.82 38.86 23.31
N TYR A 21 3.79 38.21 23.86
CA TYR A 21 3.92 36.87 24.45
C TYR A 21 3.28 35.80 23.55
N LYS A 22 3.99 35.40 22.50
CA LYS A 22 3.66 34.17 21.76
C LYS A 22 4.05 32.97 22.63
N TYR A 23 3.14 32.55 23.49
CA TYR A 23 3.32 31.34 24.29
C TYR A 23 3.29 30.10 23.38
N ASP A 24 4.44 29.43 23.28
CA ASP A 24 4.55 28.18 22.53
C ASP A 24 4.02 27.02 23.38
N ARG A 25 2.76 26.63 23.11
CA ARG A 25 2.08 25.51 23.80
C ARG A 25 2.81 24.18 23.63
N THR A 26 3.72 24.05 22.66
CA THR A 26 4.45 22.80 22.42
C THR A 26 5.56 22.54 23.44
N LYS A 27 5.95 23.55 24.23
CA LYS A 27 6.94 23.41 25.31
C LYS A 27 6.38 22.65 26.52
N ASP A 28 5.16 22.99 26.93
CA ASP A 28 4.52 22.38 28.10
C ASP A 28 3.65 21.16 27.72
N TYR A 29 3.24 21.06 26.44
CA TYR A 29 2.46 19.95 25.91
C TYR A 29 3.07 19.46 24.60
N PRO A 30 4.06 18.54 24.64
CA PRO A 30 4.66 18.00 23.43
C PRO A 30 3.61 17.22 22.62
N VAL A 31 3.16 17.81 21.53
CA VAL A 31 2.24 17.14 20.60
C VAL A 31 3.06 16.12 19.81
N PHE A 32 2.84 14.83 20.06
CA PHE A 32 3.47 13.76 19.29
C PHE A 32 3.04 13.85 17.82
N LYS A 33 3.88 14.45 16.99
CA LYS A 33 3.70 14.46 15.54
C LYS A 33 4.21 13.13 15.00
N PRO A 34 3.38 12.32 14.32
CA PRO A 34 3.85 11.07 13.74
C PRO A 34 4.96 11.37 12.74
N LYS A 35 6.11 10.70 12.90
CA LYS A 35 7.30 10.88 12.06
C LYS A 35 7.03 10.56 10.57
N MET A 36 6.00 9.79 10.28
CA MET A 36 5.58 9.44 8.93
C MET A 36 4.12 9.80 8.70
N PRO A 37 3.76 10.25 7.48
CA PRO A 37 2.37 10.43 7.12
C PRO A 37 1.65 9.08 7.17
N THR A 38 0.50 9.04 7.85
CA THR A 38 -0.32 7.84 8.05
C THR A 38 -0.67 7.15 6.72
N ALA A 39 -0.92 7.93 5.66
CA ALA A 39 -1.15 7.41 4.32
C ALA A 39 0.00 6.53 3.82
N LYS A 40 1.26 6.92 4.06
CA LYS A 40 2.43 6.15 3.61
C LYS A 40 2.54 4.81 4.33
N VAL A 41 2.25 4.78 5.62
CA VAL A 41 2.23 3.53 6.41
C VAL A 41 1.15 2.59 5.89
N PHE A 42 -0.04 3.12 5.59
CA PHE A 42 -1.13 2.34 5.00
C PHE A 42 -0.73 1.74 3.65
N PHE A 43 -0.20 2.54 2.71
CA PHE A 43 0.23 2.04 1.40
C PHE A 43 1.33 0.98 1.50
N ILE A 44 2.32 1.16 2.39
CA ILE A 44 3.37 0.16 2.61
C ILE A 44 2.78 -1.15 3.15
N SER A 45 1.84 -1.05 4.11
CA SER A 45 1.20 -2.24 4.68
C SER A 45 0.39 -3.02 3.63
N VAL A 46 -0.37 -2.32 2.78
CA VAL A 46 -1.14 -2.93 1.69
C VAL A 46 -0.23 -3.55 0.64
N ALA A 47 0.84 -2.84 0.23
CA ALA A 47 1.81 -3.37 -0.72
C ALA A 47 2.51 -4.63 -0.19
N SER A 48 2.84 -4.66 1.11
CA SER A 48 3.42 -5.84 1.75
C SER A 48 2.47 -7.03 1.72
N LEU A 49 1.17 -6.84 2.00
CA LEU A 49 0.18 -7.91 1.92
C LEU A 49 0.02 -8.44 0.49
N ILE A 50 -0.02 -7.56 -0.50
CA ILE A 50 -0.09 -7.95 -1.92
C ILE A 50 1.15 -8.75 -2.32
N ALA A 51 2.34 -8.34 -1.86
CA ALA A 51 3.59 -9.07 -2.15
C ALA A 51 3.59 -10.48 -1.53
N ILE A 52 3.13 -10.62 -0.28
CA ILE A 52 2.99 -11.93 0.38
C ILE A 52 1.98 -12.80 -0.38
N PHE A 53 0.83 -12.23 -0.76
CA PHE A 53 -0.17 -12.94 -1.55
C PHE A 53 0.40 -13.42 -2.88
N TRP A 54 1.17 -12.58 -3.59
CA TRP A 54 1.85 -12.94 -4.83
C TRP A 54 2.86 -14.07 -4.66
N LEU A 55 3.64 -14.06 -3.57
CA LEU A 55 4.60 -15.13 -3.26
C LEU A 55 3.89 -16.47 -3.04
N VAL A 56 2.85 -16.48 -2.21
CA VAL A 56 2.06 -17.70 -1.94
C VAL A 56 1.42 -18.20 -3.23
N ALA A 57 0.82 -17.31 -4.01
CA ALA A 57 0.23 -17.65 -5.30
C ALA A 57 1.27 -18.27 -6.25
N SER A 58 2.47 -17.70 -6.32
CA SER A 58 3.56 -18.16 -7.18
C SER A 58 4.04 -19.58 -6.81
N CYS A 59 4.13 -19.88 -5.51
CA CYS A 59 4.48 -21.22 -5.07
C CYS A 59 3.43 -22.25 -5.48
N ILE A 60 2.15 -21.93 -5.31
CA ILE A 60 1.05 -22.82 -5.68
C ILE A 60 0.99 -23.00 -7.20
N SER A 61 1.06 -21.90 -7.97
CA SER A 61 1.03 -21.97 -9.44
C SER A 61 2.22 -22.75 -10.00
N GLY A 62 3.42 -22.54 -9.46
CA GLY A 62 4.61 -23.29 -9.85
C GLY A 62 4.49 -24.80 -9.58
N TYR A 63 3.93 -25.16 -8.42
CA TYR A 63 3.69 -26.57 -8.07
C TYR A 63 2.71 -27.25 -9.03
N TYR A 64 1.58 -26.61 -9.34
CA TYR A 64 0.62 -27.15 -10.31
C TYR A 64 1.21 -27.22 -11.73
N ALA A 65 1.89 -26.17 -12.20
CA ALA A 65 2.47 -26.14 -13.54
C ALA A 65 3.52 -27.23 -13.75
N TRP A 66 4.25 -27.61 -12.70
CA TRP A 66 5.24 -28.68 -12.75
C TRP A 66 4.64 -30.09 -12.78
N THR A 67 3.51 -30.28 -12.10
CA THR A 67 2.86 -31.59 -11.94
C THR A 67 1.85 -31.92 -13.04
N GLU A 68 1.36 -30.90 -13.77
CA GLU A 68 0.24 -31.08 -14.72
C GLU A 68 0.59 -31.93 -15.96
N PHE A 69 1.86 -31.94 -16.40
CA PHE A 69 2.28 -32.71 -17.59
C PHE A 69 3.63 -33.41 -17.38
N PRO A 70 3.65 -34.60 -16.74
CA PRO A 70 4.90 -35.31 -16.44
C PRO A 70 5.65 -35.79 -17.69
N GLY A 71 4.96 -35.97 -18.82
CA GLY A 71 5.55 -36.43 -20.09
C GLY A 71 6.25 -35.37 -20.94
N ASP A 72 6.11 -34.07 -20.61
CA ASP A 72 6.69 -33.00 -21.43
C ASP A 72 8.23 -32.90 -21.26
N PRO A 73 8.96 -32.54 -22.33
CA PRO A 73 10.40 -32.29 -22.27
C PRO A 73 10.72 -31.14 -21.31
N THR A 74 11.84 -31.25 -20.59
CA THR A 74 12.18 -30.37 -19.44
C THR A 74 12.19 -28.88 -19.79
N TRP A 75 12.62 -28.52 -21.00
CA TRP A 75 12.63 -27.13 -21.47
C TRP A 75 11.22 -26.52 -21.56
N VAL A 76 10.24 -27.29 -22.02
CA VAL A 76 8.84 -26.84 -22.11
C VAL A 76 8.24 -26.67 -20.71
N LYS A 77 8.60 -27.55 -19.77
CA LYS A 77 8.21 -27.42 -18.35
C LYS A 77 8.75 -26.14 -17.72
N PHE A 78 10.00 -25.77 -17.99
CA PHE A 78 10.58 -24.52 -17.48
C PHE A 78 9.89 -23.27 -18.04
N ILE A 79 9.60 -23.25 -19.34
CA ILE A 79 8.89 -22.12 -19.96
C ILE A 79 7.49 -21.98 -19.35
N ARG A 80 6.76 -23.09 -19.20
CA ARG A 80 5.41 -23.08 -18.61
C ARG A 80 5.45 -22.64 -17.14
N LEU A 81 6.43 -23.12 -16.36
CA LEU A 81 6.62 -22.70 -14.97
C LEU A 81 6.91 -21.20 -14.88
N TYR A 82 7.78 -20.68 -15.75
CA TYR A 82 8.10 -19.25 -15.79
C TYR A 82 6.86 -18.39 -16.08
N VAL A 83 6.05 -18.78 -17.08
CA VAL A 83 4.79 -18.09 -17.40
C VAL A 83 3.78 -18.21 -16.25
N ALA A 84 3.67 -19.38 -15.61
CA ALA A 84 2.78 -19.62 -14.47
C ALA A 84 3.19 -18.83 -13.21
N VAL A 85 4.48 -18.53 -13.05
CA VAL A 85 4.99 -17.67 -11.96
C VAL A 85 4.74 -16.20 -12.26
N LEU A 86 5.07 -15.73 -13.47
CA LEU A 86 4.87 -14.33 -13.86
C LEU A 86 3.39 -13.92 -13.86
N PHE A 87 2.49 -14.82 -14.25
CA PHE A 87 1.07 -14.58 -14.30
C PHE A 87 0.31 -15.41 -13.28
N SER A 88 0.91 -15.61 -12.10
CA SER A 88 0.37 -16.48 -11.05
C SER A 88 -1.11 -16.24 -10.70
N PRO A 89 -1.59 -14.98 -10.53
CA PRO A 89 -3.01 -14.75 -10.25
C PRO A 89 -3.95 -15.25 -11.37
N ILE A 90 -3.55 -15.06 -12.63
CA ILE A 90 -4.33 -15.48 -13.81
C ILE A 90 -4.29 -17.01 -13.95
N TYR A 91 -3.13 -17.62 -13.71
CA TYR A 91 -2.98 -19.07 -13.78
C TYR A 91 -3.76 -19.78 -12.65
N LEU A 92 -3.76 -19.23 -11.44
CA LEU A 92 -4.63 -19.73 -10.36
C LEU A 92 -6.11 -19.58 -10.68
N PHE A 93 -6.51 -18.46 -11.29
CA PHE A 93 -7.89 -18.31 -11.76
C PHE A 93 -8.25 -19.36 -12.82
N TYR A 94 -7.34 -19.63 -13.76
CA TYR A 94 -7.51 -20.71 -14.74
C TYR A 94 -7.66 -22.08 -14.08
N ILE A 95 -6.78 -22.43 -13.12
CA ILE A 95 -6.89 -23.68 -12.37
C ILE A 95 -8.21 -23.72 -11.61
N PHE A 96 -8.58 -22.65 -10.91
CA PHE A 96 -9.82 -22.58 -10.14
C PHE A 96 -11.05 -22.79 -11.02
N MET A 97 -11.10 -22.15 -12.18
CA MET A 97 -12.15 -22.36 -13.18
C MET A 97 -12.13 -23.82 -13.65
N LYS A 98 -10.95 -24.36 -13.97
CA LYS A 98 -10.81 -25.75 -14.41
C LYS A 98 -11.28 -26.74 -13.34
N THR A 99 -10.91 -26.57 -12.06
CA THR A 99 -11.32 -27.44 -10.96
C THR A 99 -12.80 -27.32 -10.62
N THR A 100 -13.38 -26.12 -10.79
CA THR A 100 -14.80 -25.89 -10.48
C THR A 100 -15.71 -26.37 -11.62
N VAL A 101 -15.30 -26.16 -12.88
CA VAL A 101 -16.08 -26.53 -14.07
C VAL A 101 -15.93 -28.01 -14.40
N PHE A 102 -14.72 -28.58 -14.26
CA PHE A 102 -14.45 -30.00 -14.52
C PHE A 102 -14.44 -30.83 -13.23
N LYS A 103 -15.33 -30.51 -12.29
CA LYS A 103 -15.47 -31.26 -11.05
C LYS A 103 -15.77 -32.73 -11.37
N GLU A 104 -14.74 -33.56 -11.16
CA GLU A 104 -14.74 -35.04 -11.17
C GLU A 104 -15.43 -35.73 -12.37
N THR A 105 -14.61 -36.16 -13.34
CA THR A 105 -14.77 -37.50 -13.94
C THR A 105 -13.68 -38.40 -13.37
#